data_AF-A0A178DQ10-F1
#
_entry.id   AF-A0A178DQ10-F1
#
_cell.length_a   1.000
_cell.length_b   1.000
_cell.length_c   1.000
_cell.angle_alpha   90.00
_cell.angle_beta   90.00
_cell.angle_gamma   90.00
#
_symmetry.space_group_name_H-M   'P 1'
#
loop_
_entity.id
_entity.type
_entity.pdbx_description
1 polymer ?
#
loop_
_entity_poly.entity_id
_entity_poly.type
_entity_poly.pdbx_seq_one_letter_code
_entity_poly.pdbx_strand_id
1 'polypeptide(L)'
;MRLTSIAFVSSAVVAVMAAPAGPVLATRTWTPSSSDGNIIPRDVKDQGDGFYLAHFNGTELEYVEFTPLSEFEPRAAVPHVTAREPTSSGLKKRSTTCSGRRTNNLGDLTRANVALANNGNGKWYNQHAWGWVHIGQDTSFFCNYQGNWLTYNLIIEMHTVVSSVCGENGYGYDRRTNSPQGPRDLSVGRTWRGDEFCAPGFKG
;
A
#
# COMPACT_ATOMS: atom_id res chain seq x y z
N MET A 1 16.46 13.53 81.63
CA MET A 1 15.11 13.90 81.15
C MET A 1 15.17 14.00 79.63
N ARG A 2 14.39 13.15 78.93
CA ARG A 2 14.07 13.11 77.49
C ARG A 2 15.24 13.02 76.49
N LEU A 3 15.56 11.79 76.08
CA LEU A 3 16.13 11.48 74.76
C LEU A 3 15.06 11.74 73.68
N THR A 4 15.44 12.42 72.60
CA THR A 4 14.59 12.61 71.43
C THR A 4 15.32 11.98 70.23
N SER A 5 14.84 10.81 69.81
CA SER A 5 15.32 10.11 68.62
C SER A 5 14.81 10.83 67.37
N ILE A 6 15.70 11.18 66.45
CA ILE A 6 15.34 11.67 65.11
C ILE A 6 15.69 10.57 64.11
N ALA A 7 14.65 9.94 63.57
CA ALA A 7 14.75 8.98 62.48
C ALA A 7 14.89 9.74 61.15
N PHE A 8 16.00 9.56 60.45
CA PHE A 8 16.15 10.01 59.06
C PHE A 8 15.62 8.90 58.14
N VAL A 9 14.51 9.19 57.47
CA VAL A 9 13.95 8.34 56.41
C VAL A 9 14.72 8.62 55.12
N SER A 10 15.51 7.66 54.65
CA SER A 10 16.19 7.74 53.36
C SER A 10 15.18 7.58 52.23
N SER A 11 14.86 8.66 51.51
CA SER A 11 14.11 8.61 50.26
C SER A 11 15.00 8.07 49.15
N ALA A 12 14.76 6.84 48.71
CA ALA A 12 15.33 6.30 47.48
C ALA A 12 14.68 7.00 46.28
N VAL A 13 15.46 7.80 45.56
CA VAL A 13 15.06 8.37 44.26
C VAL A 13 15.15 7.25 43.22
N VAL A 14 14.00 6.70 42.83
CA VAL A 14 13.92 5.82 41.67
C VAL A 14 14.08 6.70 40.43
N ALA A 15 15.27 6.67 39.83
CA ALA A 15 15.47 7.22 38.50
C ALA A 15 14.71 6.35 37.50
N VAL A 16 13.52 6.80 37.10
CA VAL A 16 12.85 6.27 35.91
C VAL A 16 13.72 6.68 34.73
N MET A 17 14.51 5.74 34.21
CA MET A 17 15.17 5.93 32.93
C MET A 17 14.07 6.05 31.87
N ALA A 18 13.76 7.29 31.50
CA ALA A 18 13.00 7.56 30.29
C ALA A 18 13.79 6.93 29.13
N ALA A 19 13.23 5.88 28.53
CA ALA A 19 13.73 5.35 27.28
C ALA A 19 13.85 6.52 26.28
N PRO A 20 14.93 6.61 25.49
CA PRO A 20 15.02 7.64 24.47
C PRO A 20 13.78 7.51 23.59
N ALA A 21 12.99 8.58 23.49
CA ALA A 21 11.95 8.68 22.50
C ALA A 21 12.62 8.38 21.15
N GLY A 22 12.22 7.27 20.53
CA GLY A 22 12.69 6.91 19.21
C GLY A 22 12.49 8.09 18.25
N PRO A 23 13.33 8.24 17.22
CA PRO A 23 13.22 9.33 16.28
C PRO A 23 11.78 9.40 15.77
N VAL A 24 11.15 10.57 15.88
CA VAL A 24 9.83 10.84 15.33
C VAL A 24 9.94 10.60 13.82
N LEU A 25 9.31 9.51 13.37
CA LEU A 25 9.35 8.97 12.02
C LEU A 25 8.74 9.98 11.05
N ALA A 26 9.55 10.54 10.15
CA ALA A 26 9.08 11.52 9.18
C ALA A 26 8.51 10.80 7.95
N THR A 27 7.20 10.51 7.97
CA THR A 27 6.44 10.29 6.74
C THR A 27 6.67 11.49 5.84
N ARG A 28 7.23 11.27 4.64
CA ARG A 28 7.47 12.35 3.67
C ARG A 28 6.20 12.56 2.87
N THR A 29 5.41 13.56 3.27
CA THR A 29 4.24 14.03 2.50
C THR A 29 4.68 15.16 1.57
N TRP A 30 4.42 15.02 0.28
CA TRP A 30 4.66 16.08 -0.70
C TRP A 30 3.34 16.69 -1.16
N THR A 31 3.22 18.02 -1.10
CA THR A 31 2.10 18.78 -1.66
C THR A 31 2.56 19.59 -2.89
N PRO A 32 1.80 19.59 -4.01
CA PRO A 32 2.07 20.45 -5.14
C PRO A 32 1.90 21.92 -4.74
N SER A 33 2.94 22.74 -4.93
CA SER A 33 2.81 24.20 -4.80
C SER A 33 2.17 24.77 -6.07
N SER A 34 0.98 25.35 -5.93
CA SER A 34 0.13 25.89 -7.00
C SER A 34 0.65 27.17 -7.69
N SER A 35 1.94 27.50 -7.59
CA SER A 35 2.50 28.76 -8.11
C SER A 35 3.61 28.64 -9.15
N ASP A 36 4.18 27.46 -9.40
CA ASP A 36 5.20 27.29 -10.44
C ASP A 36 4.65 26.46 -11.61
N GLY A 37 3.91 27.16 -12.47
CA GLY A 37 3.23 26.63 -13.66
C GLY A 37 4.12 26.04 -14.77
N ASN A 38 5.25 25.41 -14.44
CA ASN A 38 5.97 24.54 -15.39
C ASN A 38 7.01 23.60 -14.78
N ILE A 39 7.04 23.40 -13.46
CA ILE A 39 7.82 22.32 -12.86
C ILE A 39 6.83 21.25 -12.39
N ILE A 40 6.34 20.45 -13.34
CA ILE A 40 5.86 19.12 -13.00
C ILE A 40 7.14 18.33 -12.76
N PRO A 41 7.52 17.98 -11.52
CA PRO A 41 8.70 17.17 -11.35
C PRO A 41 8.34 15.81 -11.96
N ARG A 42 9.01 15.47 -13.05
CA ARG A 42 8.82 14.18 -13.73
C ARG A 42 9.21 13.00 -12.82
N ASP A 43 9.88 13.28 -11.70
CA ASP A 43 10.49 12.30 -10.79
C ASP A 43 9.94 12.33 -9.34
N VAL A 44 8.74 12.86 -9.06
CA VAL A 44 8.15 12.74 -7.68
C VAL A 44 7.72 11.29 -7.36
N LYS A 45 7.54 10.46 -8.40
CA LYS A 45 6.81 9.19 -8.35
C LYS A 45 7.69 7.93 -8.27
N ASP A 46 9.00 8.07 -8.48
CA ASP A 46 9.98 6.99 -8.30
C ASP A 46 11.07 7.47 -7.33
N GLN A 47 10.76 7.35 -6.05
CA GLN A 47 11.71 7.47 -4.94
C GLN A 47 12.42 6.14 -4.63
N GLY A 48 12.36 5.18 -5.56
CA GLY A 48 12.89 3.83 -5.43
C GLY A 48 11.88 2.82 -4.89
N ASP A 49 12.39 1.68 -4.42
CA ASP A 49 11.57 0.60 -3.91
C ASP A 49 10.84 1.01 -2.63
N GLY A 50 9.51 0.87 -2.64
CA GLY A 50 8.68 1.21 -1.50
C GLY A 50 7.21 1.31 -1.82
N PHE A 51 6.45 1.74 -0.81
CA PHE A 51 5.02 1.97 -0.89
C PHE A 51 4.77 3.45 -1.12
N TYR A 52 3.86 3.72 -2.04
CA TYR A 52 3.41 5.04 -2.41
C TYR A 52 1.91 5.10 -2.22
N LEU A 53 1.43 6.20 -1.67
CA LEU A 53 0.01 6.48 -1.54
C LEU A 53 -0.28 7.87 -2.08
N ALA A 54 -0.96 7.92 -3.22
CA ALA A 54 -1.42 9.16 -3.81
C ALA A 54 -2.88 9.42 -3.46
N HIS A 55 -3.16 10.68 -3.15
CA HIS A 55 -4.51 11.19 -2.98
C HIS A 55 -4.77 12.23 -4.07
N PHE A 56 -5.92 12.11 -4.73
CA PHE A 56 -6.33 13.06 -5.77
C PHE A 56 -7.62 13.79 -5.36
N ASN A 57 -7.65 15.09 -5.62
CA ASN A 57 -8.85 15.90 -5.57
C ASN A 57 -9.47 15.94 -6.98
N GLY A 58 -10.36 15.00 -7.27
CA GLY A 58 -10.90 14.79 -8.62
C GLY A 58 -9.83 14.23 -9.56
N THR A 59 -9.37 15.02 -10.53
CA THR A 59 -8.29 14.64 -11.46
C THR A 59 -6.92 15.20 -11.10
N GLU A 60 -6.85 16.08 -10.09
CA GLU A 60 -5.61 16.73 -9.67
C GLU A 60 -4.97 15.95 -8.53
N LEU A 61 -3.66 15.73 -8.60
CA LEU A 61 -2.89 15.10 -7.53
C LEU A 61 -2.79 16.08 -6.35
N GLU A 62 -3.31 15.69 -5.19
CA GLU A 62 -3.29 16.51 -3.97
C GLU A 62 -1.99 16.29 -3.19
N TYR A 63 -1.60 15.03 -2.98
CA TYR A 63 -0.32 14.68 -2.37
C TYR A 63 0.06 13.23 -2.66
N VAL A 64 1.35 12.93 -2.46
CA VAL A 64 1.89 11.57 -2.44
C VAL A 64 2.67 11.37 -1.15
N GLU A 65 2.38 10.27 -0.46
CA GLU A 65 3.18 9.76 0.64
C GLU A 65 4.06 8.63 0.14
N PHE A 66 5.32 8.61 0.59
CA PHE A 66 6.27 7.53 0.30
C PHE A 66 6.78 6.91 1.61
N THR A 67 6.76 5.59 1.65
CA THR A 67 7.40 4.77 2.69
C THR A 67 8.39 3.82 2.01
N PRO A 68 9.70 3.90 2.30
CA PRO A 68 10.69 3.03 1.66
C PRO A 68 10.50 1.56 2.07
N LEU A 69 10.90 0.63 1.20
CA LEU A 69 10.73 -0.81 1.40
C LEU A 69 11.30 -1.31 2.74
N SER A 70 12.40 -0.72 3.21
CA SER A 70 13.06 -1.05 4.48
C SER A 70 12.21 -0.77 5.72
N GLU A 71 11.18 0.07 5.62
CA GLU A 71 10.37 0.52 6.75
C GLU A 71 9.07 -0.27 6.93
N PHE A 72 8.57 -0.96 5.89
CA PHE A 72 7.28 -1.66 5.97
C PHE A 72 7.33 -3.17 5.65
N GLU A 73 8.45 -3.74 5.18
CA GLU A 73 8.56 -5.21 5.12
C GLU A 73 8.87 -5.77 6.51
N PRO A 74 7.95 -6.52 7.16
CA PRO A 74 8.33 -7.31 8.32
C PRO A 74 9.35 -8.37 7.87
N ARG A 75 10.47 -8.51 8.60
CA ARG A 75 11.51 -9.54 8.36
C ARG A 75 11.02 -10.99 8.50
N ALA A 76 9.73 -11.22 8.72
CA ALA A 76 9.16 -12.54 8.95
C ALA A 76 8.50 -13.08 7.68
N ALA A 77 8.70 -14.38 7.43
CA ALA A 77 8.17 -15.09 6.29
C ALA A 77 6.64 -14.94 6.21
N VAL A 78 6.16 -14.50 5.04
CA VAL A 78 4.73 -14.40 4.76
C VAL A 78 4.20 -15.83 4.57
N PRO A 79 3.19 -16.28 5.33
CA PRO A 79 2.59 -17.58 5.10
C PRO A 79 2.01 -17.64 3.68
N HIS A 80 2.40 -18.67 2.95
CA HIS A 80 1.89 -18.98 1.62
C HIS A 80 0.37 -19.20 1.72
N VAL A 81 -0.42 -18.27 1.19
CA VAL A 81 -1.87 -18.42 1.13
C VAL A 81 -2.20 -19.27 -0.09
N THR A 82 -2.64 -20.50 0.15
CA THR A 82 -3.22 -21.36 -0.88
C THR A 82 -4.50 -20.70 -1.40
N ALA A 83 -4.59 -20.55 -2.71
CA ALA A 83 -5.75 -19.98 -3.37
C ALA A 83 -7.02 -20.73 -2.93
N ARG A 84 -7.94 -20.02 -2.27
CA ARG A 84 -9.29 -20.55 -2.02
C ARG A 84 -10.03 -20.50 -3.35
N GLU A 85 -10.56 -21.64 -3.78
CA GLU A 85 -11.38 -21.70 -5.00
C GLU A 85 -12.47 -20.62 -4.97
N PRO A 86 -12.72 -19.94 -6.11
CA PRO A 86 -13.75 -18.93 -6.18
C PRO A 86 -15.11 -19.59 -5.96
N THR A 87 -15.73 -19.32 -4.81
CA THR A 87 -17.12 -19.71 -4.55
C THR A 87 -18.02 -19.04 -5.59
N SER A 88 -18.66 -19.86 -6.41
CA SER A 88 -19.44 -19.53 -7.62
C SER A 88 -20.76 -18.77 -7.37
N SER A 89 -20.90 -18.09 -6.22
CA SER A 89 -22.14 -17.47 -5.80
C SER A 89 -22.25 -16.03 -6.32
N GLY A 90 -22.66 -15.87 -7.58
CA GLY A 90 -23.09 -14.60 -8.16
C GLY A 90 -22.04 -13.94 -9.06
N LEU A 91 -21.89 -14.44 -10.30
CA LEU A 91 -21.05 -13.86 -11.34
C LEU A 91 -21.60 -12.50 -11.81
N LYS A 92 -21.33 -11.44 -11.05
CA LYS A 92 -21.29 -10.08 -11.61
C LYS A 92 -20.03 -9.94 -12.46
N LYS A 93 -20.12 -9.18 -13.56
CA LYS A 93 -19.11 -8.98 -14.60
C LYS A 93 -17.76 -8.52 -14.00
N ARG A 94 -16.91 -9.48 -13.62
CA ARG A 94 -15.49 -9.24 -13.31
C ARG A 94 -14.82 -8.84 -14.61
N SER A 95 -14.15 -7.70 -14.64
CA SER A 95 -13.42 -7.23 -15.81
C SER A 95 -11.93 -7.30 -15.50
N THR A 96 -11.33 -8.45 -15.77
CA THR A 96 -9.88 -8.60 -15.72
C THR A 96 -9.30 -8.20 -17.07
N THR A 97 -8.33 -7.31 -17.06
CA THR A 97 -7.67 -6.80 -18.26
C THR A 97 -6.19 -7.13 -18.17
N CYS A 98 -5.67 -7.79 -19.20
CA CYS A 98 -4.25 -8.11 -19.31
C CYS A 98 -3.56 -7.11 -20.24
N SER A 99 -2.35 -6.67 -19.89
CA SER A 99 -1.58 -5.77 -20.76
C SER A 99 -0.82 -6.52 -21.86
N GLY A 100 -0.78 -7.87 -21.80
CA GLY A 100 0.02 -8.73 -22.68
C GLY A 100 1.51 -8.78 -22.32
N ARG A 101 1.95 -7.93 -21.38
CA ARG A 101 3.31 -7.89 -20.87
C ARG A 101 3.48 -8.80 -19.66
N ARG A 102 4.73 -9.14 -19.33
CA ARG A 102 5.07 -10.09 -18.26
C ARG A 102 6.32 -9.65 -17.51
N THR A 103 6.44 -10.07 -16.26
CA THR A 103 7.69 -9.97 -15.49
C THR A 103 8.63 -11.12 -15.83
N ASN A 104 9.93 -10.82 -15.76
CA ASN A 104 11.00 -11.80 -15.78
C ASN A 104 11.48 -12.14 -14.36
N ASN A 105 11.02 -11.41 -13.34
CA ASN A 105 11.33 -11.67 -11.93
C ASN A 105 10.04 -11.88 -11.12
N LEU A 106 9.52 -13.10 -11.15
CA LEU A 106 8.32 -13.46 -10.39
C LEU A 106 8.49 -13.26 -8.88
N GLY A 107 9.72 -13.31 -8.36
CA GLY A 107 10.02 -13.09 -6.95
C GLY A 107 9.70 -11.66 -6.52
N ASP A 108 10.19 -10.66 -7.25
CA ASP A 108 9.93 -9.25 -6.96
C ASP A 108 8.44 -8.92 -7.11
N LEU A 109 7.80 -9.42 -8.18
CA LEU A 109 6.37 -9.25 -8.37
C LEU A 109 5.54 -9.85 -7.22
N THR A 110 5.92 -11.04 -6.75
CA THR A 110 5.23 -11.70 -5.63
C THR A 110 5.40 -10.89 -4.34
N ARG A 111 6.63 -10.40 -4.07
CA ARG A 111 6.90 -9.52 -2.93
C ARG A 111 6.09 -8.25 -3.01
N ALA A 112 6.03 -7.59 -4.17
CA ALA A 112 5.26 -6.36 -4.36
C ALA A 112 3.76 -6.58 -4.08
N ASN A 113 3.18 -7.69 -4.56
CA ASN A 113 1.77 -8.03 -4.31
C ASN A 113 1.48 -8.25 -2.82
N VAL A 114 2.35 -8.98 -2.13
CA VAL A 114 2.22 -9.24 -0.69
C VAL A 114 2.40 -7.96 0.12
N ALA A 115 3.41 -7.16 -0.22
CA ALA A 115 3.66 -5.86 0.38
C ALA A 115 2.46 -4.92 0.25
N LEU A 116 1.85 -4.84 -0.94
CA LEU A 116 0.66 -4.05 -1.16
C LEU A 116 -0.51 -4.55 -0.29
N ALA A 117 -0.72 -5.87 -0.27
CA ALA A 117 -1.78 -6.49 0.51
C ALA A 117 -1.63 -6.24 2.02
N ASN A 118 -0.41 -6.31 2.54
CA ASN A 118 -0.08 -5.99 3.93
C ASN A 118 -0.34 -4.51 4.24
N ASN A 119 0.10 -3.60 3.36
CA ASN A 119 -0.11 -2.17 3.55
C ASN A 119 -1.58 -1.75 3.45
N GLY A 120 -2.37 -2.44 2.63
CA GLY A 120 -3.80 -2.22 2.52
C GLY A 120 -4.61 -2.86 3.65
N ASN A 121 -4.04 -3.81 4.40
CA ASN A 121 -4.81 -4.64 5.31
C ASN A 121 -5.44 -3.86 6.47
N GLY A 122 -6.77 -3.91 6.58
CA GLY A 122 -7.50 -3.30 7.69
C GLY A 122 -7.52 -1.78 7.63
N LYS A 123 -7.42 -1.20 6.43
CA LYS A 123 -7.42 0.25 6.23
C LYS A 123 -8.59 0.69 5.36
N TRP A 124 -9.19 1.81 5.72
CA TRP A 124 -10.13 2.54 4.87
C TRP A 124 -9.36 3.50 3.97
N TYR A 125 -9.65 3.45 2.68
CA TYR A 125 -9.14 4.40 1.70
C TYR A 125 -10.32 5.11 1.04
N ASN A 126 -10.27 6.43 0.99
CA ASN A 126 -11.31 7.23 0.36
C ASN A 126 -11.33 7.05 -1.17
N GLN A 127 -12.39 7.55 -1.79
CA GLN A 127 -12.42 7.71 -3.24
C GLN A 127 -11.18 8.50 -3.69
N HIS A 128 -10.60 8.10 -4.84
CA HIS A 128 -9.40 8.69 -5.41
C HIS A 128 -8.10 8.47 -4.63
N ALA A 129 -8.08 7.55 -3.65
CA ALA A 129 -6.84 7.09 -3.04
C ALA A 129 -6.25 5.92 -3.84
N TRP A 130 -5.05 6.12 -4.40
CA TRP A 130 -4.33 5.10 -5.18
C TRP A 130 -3.04 4.73 -4.47
N GLY A 131 -2.82 3.45 -4.23
CA GLY A 131 -1.61 2.96 -3.59
C GLY A 131 -0.86 2.02 -4.51
N TRP A 132 0.46 2.08 -4.50
CA TRP A 132 1.30 1.12 -5.22
C TRP A 132 2.56 0.79 -4.44
N VAL A 133 3.05 -0.42 -4.64
CA VAL A 133 4.35 -0.87 -4.18
C VAL A 133 5.24 -1.10 -5.40
N HIS A 134 6.42 -0.49 -5.39
CA HIS A 134 7.47 -0.73 -6.37
C HIS A 134 8.57 -1.61 -5.73
N ILE A 135 8.94 -2.69 -6.41
CA ILE A 135 10.12 -3.50 -6.08
C ILE A 135 10.84 -3.87 -7.39
N GLY A 136 12.05 -3.37 -7.57
CA GLY A 136 12.88 -3.63 -8.75
C GLY A 136 12.32 -3.00 -10.02
N GLN A 137 11.60 -3.77 -10.84
CA GLN A 137 10.88 -3.26 -12.01
C GLN A 137 9.37 -3.52 -11.94
N ASP A 138 8.95 -4.27 -10.93
CA ASP A 138 7.59 -4.74 -10.76
C ASP A 138 6.82 -3.78 -9.86
N THR A 139 5.59 -3.48 -10.26
CA THR A 139 4.68 -2.62 -9.49
C THR A 139 3.40 -3.38 -9.23
N SER A 140 2.98 -3.39 -7.97
CA SER A 140 1.67 -3.85 -7.54
C SER A 140 0.85 -2.65 -7.09
N PHE A 141 -0.43 -2.54 -7.47
CA PHE A 141 -1.22 -1.35 -7.20
C PHE A 141 -2.68 -1.62 -6.87
N PHE A 142 -3.32 -0.64 -6.23
CA PHE A 142 -4.78 -0.52 -6.14
C PHE A 142 -5.24 0.89 -6.53
N CYS A 143 -6.45 0.96 -7.08
CA CYS A 143 -7.11 2.20 -7.48
C CYS A 143 -8.51 2.24 -6.88
N ASN A 144 -8.76 3.15 -5.94
CA ASN A 144 -10.10 3.40 -5.42
C ASN A 144 -10.84 4.43 -6.28
N TYR A 145 -11.84 3.98 -7.03
CA TYR A 145 -12.78 4.87 -7.71
C TYR A 145 -13.99 5.22 -6.84
N GLN A 146 -14.17 4.51 -5.72
CA GLN A 146 -15.00 4.90 -4.57
C GLN A 146 -14.28 4.52 -3.26
N GLY A 147 -14.80 4.97 -2.11
CA GLY A 147 -14.22 4.60 -0.82
C GLY A 147 -14.35 3.10 -0.53
N ASN A 148 -13.24 2.47 -0.13
CA ASN A 148 -13.16 1.04 0.14
C ASN A 148 -12.41 0.73 1.43
N TRP A 149 -12.88 -0.29 2.13
CA TRP A 149 -12.11 -0.98 3.16
C TRP A 149 -11.27 -2.07 2.50
N LEU A 150 -9.96 -1.94 2.55
CA LEU A 150 -9.05 -2.93 1.98
C LEU A 150 -8.65 -3.96 3.04
N THR A 151 -8.54 -5.21 2.60
CA THR A 151 -8.06 -6.33 3.42
C THR A 151 -6.98 -7.06 2.63
N TYR A 152 -6.08 -7.73 3.35
CA TYR A 152 -5.05 -8.56 2.73
C TYR A 152 -5.68 -9.57 1.74
N ASN A 153 -6.71 -10.29 2.19
CA ASN A 153 -7.36 -11.31 1.39
C ASN A 153 -8.03 -10.74 0.14
N LEU A 154 -8.65 -9.55 0.22
CA LEU A 154 -9.26 -8.92 -0.95
C LEU A 154 -8.20 -8.62 -2.03
N ILE A 155 -7.08 -8.02 -1.65
CA ILE A 155 -6.00 -7.65 -2.59
C ILE A 155 -5.38 -8.91 -3.20
N ILE A 156 -5.07 -9.92 -2.38
CA ILE A 156 -4.51 -11.20 -2.86
C ILE A 156 -5.50 -11.97 -3.75
N GLU A 157 -6.81 -11.98 -3.42
CA GLU A 157 -7.83 -12.61 -4.26
C GLU A 157 -7.87 -11.94 -5.64
N MET A 158 -7.81 -10.62 -5.70
CA MET A 158 -7.78 -9.88 -6.97
C MET A 158 -6.51 -10.17 -7.77
N HIS A 159 -5.33 -10.23 -7.13
CA HIS A 159 -4.11 -10.69 -7.79
C HIS A 159 -4.20 -12.15 -8.27
N THR A 160 -4.86 -13.02 -7.51
CA THR A 160 -5.07 -14.43 -7.90
C THR A 160 -5.91 -14.52 -9.17
N VAL A 161 -6.94 -13.67 -9.30
CA VAL A 161 -7.72 -13.53 -10.55
C VAL A 161 -6.85 -13.00 -11.69
N VAL A 162 -6.00 -12.00 -11.46
CA VAL A 162 -5.06 -11.52 -12.48
C VAL A 162 -4.10 -12.64 -12.92
N SER A 163 -3.57 -13.44 -11.98
CA SER A 163 -2.70 -14.57 -12.29
C SER A 163 -3.40 -15.67 -13.07
N SER A 164 -4.67 -15.98 -12.76
CA SER A 164 -5.39 -17.03 -13.48
C SER A 164 -5.75 -16.65 -14.91
N VAL A 165 -5.99 -15.35 -15.17
CA VAL A 165 -6.37 -14.85 -16.50
C VAL A 165 -5.16 -14.42 -17.34
N CYS A 166 -4.23 -13.68 -16.74
CA CYS A 166 -3.07 -13.09 -17.43
C CYS A 166 -1.81 -13.96 -17.35
N GLY A 167 -1.85 -15.07 -16.59
CA GLY A 167 -0.69 -15.90 -16.24
C GLY A 167 0.02 -15.42 -14.98
N GLU A 168 0.70 -16.30 -14.26
CA GLU A 168 1.32 -15.97 -12.95
C GLU A 168 2.29 -14.80 -13.02
N ASN A 169 3.06 -14.69 -14.11
CA ASN A 169 3.99 -13.59 -14.36
C ASN A 169 3.40 -12.46 -15.23
N GLY A 170 2.12 -12.52 -15.60
CA GLY A 170 1.50 -11.57 -16.53
C GLY A 170 0.94 -10.33 -15.85
N TYR A 171 1.19 -9.16 -16.45
CA TYR A 171 0.65 -7.89 -15.96
C TYR A 171 -0.80 -7.68 -16.38
N GLY A 172 -1.50 -6.85 -15.61
CA GLY A 172 -2.93 -6.60 -15.75
C GLY A 172 -3.58 -6.21 -14.44
N TYR A 173 -4.90 -6.02 -14.47
CA TYR A 173 -5.68 -5.70 -13.28
C TYR A 173 -7.03 -6.41 -13.29
N ASP A 174 -7.55 -6.68 -12.10
CA ASP A 174 -8.95 -7.04 -11.87
C ASP A 174 -9.70 -5.78 -11.42
N ARG A 175 -10.79 -5.42 -12.11
CA ARG A 175 -11.68 -4.33 -11.68
C ARG A 175 -13.03 -4.88 -11.27
N ARG A 176 -13.46 -4.50 -10.07
CA ARG A 176 -14.73 -4.90 -9.46
C ARG A 176 -15.63 -3.67 -9.31
N THR A 177 -16.62 -3.55 -10.19
CA THR A 177 -17.65 -2.51 -10.12
C THR A 177 -18.91 -3.04 -9.44
N ASN A 178 -19.56 -2.23 -8.61
CA ASN A 178 -20.92 -2.48 -8.08
C ASN A 178 -21.11 -3.81 -7.31
N SER A 179 -20.18 -4.18 -6.43
CA SER A 179 -20.37 -5.32 -5.53
C SER A 179 -21.25 -4.93 -4.33
N PRO A 180 -22.42 -5.56 -4.10
CA PRO A 180 -23.29 -5.23 -2.97
C PRO A 180 -22.67 -5.56 -1.61
N GLN A 181 -21.73 -6.51 -1.57
CA GLN A 181 -21.09 -7.04 -0.37
C GLN A 181 -19.55 -7.05 -0.47
N GLY A 182 -19.00 -6.43 -1.51
CA GLY A 182 -17.55 -6.39 -1.77
C GLY A 182 -17.07 -4.98 -2.07
N PRO A 183 -15.89 -4.83 -2.70
CA PRO A 183 -15.38 -3.50 -2.99
C PRO A 183 -16.30 -2.74 -3.95
N ARG A 184 -16.41 -1.45 -3.65
CA ARG A 184 -17.12 -0.42 -4.41
C ARG A 184 -16.15 0.21 -5.40
N ASP A 185 -16.20 -0.26 -6.65
CA ASP A 185 -15.36 0.23 -7.75
C ASP A 185 -13.87 0.33 -7.40
N LEU A 186 -13.25 -0.85 -7.31
CA LEU A 186 -11.84 -1.03 -6.99
C LEU A 186 -11.15 -1.73 -8.16
N SER A 187 -9.97 -1.24 -8.53
CA SER A 187 -9.01 -2.00 -9.32
C SER A 187 -7.85 -2.44 -8.45
N VAL A 188 -7.39 -3.68 -8.61
CA VAL A 188 -6.11 -4.16 -8.06
C VAL A 188 -5.38 -4.84 -9.20
N GLY A 189 -4.10 -4.53 -9.35
CA GLY A 189 -3.34 -5.01 -10.49
C GLY A 189 -1.85 -4.90 -10.31
N ARG A 190 -1.14 -5.22 -11.40
CA ARG A 190 0.31 -5.24 -11.46
C ARG A 190 0.80 -4.84 -12.83
N THR A 191 1.91 -4.13 -12.86
CA THR A 191 2.51 -3.64 -14.10
C THR A 191 4.02 -3.45 -14.01
N TRP A 192 4.65 -3.11 -15.13
CA TRP A 192 6.07 -2.79 -15.21
C TRP A 192 6.29 -1.29 -14.98
N ARG A 193 7.04 -0.92 -13.94
CA ARG A 193 7.37 0.49 -13.63
C ARG A 193 6.19 1.47 -13.65
N GLY A 194 4.99 1.01 -13.30
CA GLY A 194 3.84 1.91 -13.23
C GLY A 194 3.38 2.50 -14.57
N ASP A 195 3.77 1.93 -15.70
CA ASP A 195 3.48 2.43 -17.04
C ASP A 195 1.99 2.59 -17.36
N GLU A 196 1.12 1.76 -16.77
CA GLU A 196 -0.34 1.80 -16.98
C GLU A 196 -1.10 1.39 -15.70
N PHE A 197 -1.43 2.35 -14.83
CA PHE A 197 -2.39 2.07 -13.77
C PHE A 197 -3.25 3.28 -13.34
N CYS A 198 -4.50 2.97 -12.94
CA CYS A 198 -5.50 3.85 -12.32
C CYS A 198 -6.17 4.98 -13.13
N ALA A 199 -5.77 5.32 -14.35
CA ALA A 199 -6.57 6.17 -15.23
C ALA A 199 -6.40 5.87 -16.74
N PRO A 200 -7.42 6.13 -17.58
CA PRO A 200 -7.23 6.24 -19.02
C PRO A 200 -6.37 7.48 -19.31
N GLY A 201 -5.06 7.28 -19.50
CA GLY A 201 -4.10 8.35 -19.80
C GLY A 201 -3.02 8.59 -18.75
N PHE A 202 -3.05 7.91 -17.60
CA PHE A 202 -1.91 7.93 -16.67
C PHE A 202 -0.81 7.02 -17.22
N LYS A 203 0.28 7.65 -17.68
CA LYS A 203 1.55 7.00 -17.95
C LYS A 203 2.50 7.41 -16.83
N GLY A 204 3.14 6.42 -16.19
CA GLY A 204 4.30 6.66 -15.32
C GLY A 204 5.32 7.54 -16.01
#